data_AF-W9TLF9-F1
#
_entry.id   AF-W9TLF9-F1
#
_cell.length_a   1.000
_cell.length_b   1.000
_cell.length_c   1.000
_cell.angle_alpha   90.00
_cell.angle_beta   90.00
_cell.angle_gamma   90.00
#
_symmetry.space_group_name_H-M   'P 1'
#
loop_
_entity.id
_entity.type
_entity.pdbx_description
1 polymer ?
#
loop_
_entity_poly.entity_id
_entity_poly.type
_entity_poly.pdbx_seq_one_letter_code
_entity_poly.pdbx_strand_id
1 'polypeptide(L)'
;MEGRRQIASQEHAAATTRFNGIGIPAPTEEAVVDAAKEVVRQEESLRALEHRRQELNRTVGTQQEAQRAAQERLIAADEKLASERREAEPATRRWSELHDRAQRHGLIGNLLGNDPDGPGSIRGHVNLVQIATARRDVLLERLHNARGGDALLAELELVRNPSADAAFADPILELWLAVRDWLRHRLPAQVAEVDDPREALIRLRDQLSDLEERLARQESDLRGASEDVARGIDVQIRKARGQVTRLTKNLEKVSFGSIQGIRVRMQAVERMEQILRALREGAAQELLFQADMPIEEALDEIFRRYGGGRSAGQRLLDYREYVHLQVEIRRKSGTEWEVANPTRLSTGEAIGVGAALMMVVLTEWERDATLLRGKRAHGSLRFLFLDEANRLSPDNLGVLFDLCQTLDLQLMIAAPEVARAEGNTTYRLVRQVTPEGREEVLVFGRRTRSVG
;
A
#
# COMPACT_ATOMS: atom_id res chain seq x y z
N MET A 1 105.87 -36.17 102.10
CA MET A 1 104.90 -35.04 102.10
C MET A 1 105.48 -33.76 101.47
N GLU A 2 106.80 -33.63 101.25
CA GLU A 2 107.38 -32.45 100.57
C GLU A 2 107.33 -32.48 99.03
N GLY A 3 107.47 -33.64 98.38
CA GLY A 3 107.49 -33.72 96.91
C GLY A 3 106.17 -33.32 96.21
N ARG A 4 105.01 -33.46 96.86
CA ARG A 4 103.72 -33.06 96.29
C ARG A 4 103.51 -31.53 96.26
N ARG A 5 104.14 -30.77 97.15
CA ARG A 5 104.06 -29.30 97.14
C ARG A 5 104.85 -28.69 95.98
N GLN A 6 105.97 -29.31 95.59
CA GLN A 6 106.83 -28.80 94.52
C GLN A 6 106.22 -28.97 93.13
N ILE A 7 105.54 -30.10 92.88
CA ILE A 7 104.85 -30.36 91.60
C ILE A 7 103.67 -29.38 91.42
N ALA A 8 102.86 -29.18 92.46
CA ALA A 8 101.74 -28.23 92.41
C ALA A 8 102.20 -26.78 92.14
N SER A 9 103.39 -26.39 92.63
CA SER A 9 103.96 -25.07 92.37
C SER A 9 104.42 -24.91 90.91
N GLN A 10 104.97 -25.96 90.29
CA GLN A 10 105.39 -25.91 88.89
C GLN A 10 104.19 -25.92 87.95
N GLU A 11 103.14 -26.68 88.26
CA GLU A 11 101.89 -26.68 87.48
C GLU A 11 101.19 -25.32 87.54
N HIS A 12 101.16 -24.66 88.71
CA HIS A 12 100.61 -23.32 88.85
C HIS A 12 101.39 -22.29 88.01
N ALA A 13 102.72 -22.38 87.99
CA ALA A 13 103.55 -21.50 87.17
C ALA A 13 103.28 -21.68 85.67
N ALA A 14 103.18 -22.92 85.20
CA ALA A 14 102.89 -23.23 83.80
C ALA A 14 101.48 -22.78 83.36
N ALA A 15 100.48 -22.89 84.26
CA ALA A 15 99.12 -22.42 84.01
C ALA A 15 99.04 -20.89 83.90
N THR A 16 99.79 -20.18 84.74
CA THR A 16 99.82 -18.70 84.76
C THR A 16 100.42 -18.15 83.47
N THR A 17 101.50 -18.76 82.95
CA THR A 17 102.11 -18.35 81.69
C THR A 17 101.18 -18.58 80.50
N ARG A 18 100.38 -19.67 80.52
CA ARG A 18 99.39 -19.96 79.49
C ARG A 18 98.25 -18.94 79.49
N PHE A 19 97.74 -18.57 80.66
CA PHE A 19 96.65 -17.59 80.82
C PHE A 19 97.04 -16.21 80.26
N ASN A 20 98.25 -15.74 80.57
CA ASN A 20 98.74 -14.43 80.09
C ASN A 20 98.99 -14.37 78.57
N GLY A 21 99.11 -15.51 77.89
CA GLY A 21 99.33 -15.58 76.44
C GLY A 21 98.07 -15.49 75.57
N ILE A 22 96.87 -15.62 76.15
CA ILE A 22 95.59 -15.68 75.40
C ILE A 22 95.11 -14.27 74.98
N GLY A 23 95.71 -13.20 75.51
CA GLY A 23 95.39 -11.83 75.12
C GLY A 23 93.94 -11.40 75.45
N ILE A 24 93.20 -12.24 76.17
CA ILE A 24 91.90 -11.90 76.75
C ILE A 24 92.24 -11.09 78.01
N PRO A 25 91.93 -9.78 78.05
CA PRO A 25 92.11 -9.01 79.28
C PRO A 25 91.37 -9.74 80.40
N ALA A 26 92.01 -9.89 81.57
CA ALA A 26 91.36 -10.44 82.74
C ALA A 26 90.00 -9.74 82.89
N PRO A 27 88.88 -10.49 82.99
CA PRO A 27 87.56 -9.89 83.02
C PRO A 27 87.53 -8.86 84.13
N THR A 28 87.54 -7.58 83.76
CA THR A 28 87.23 -6.53 84.71
C THR A 28 85.80 -6.78 85.16
N GLU A 29 85.51 -6.58 86.44
CA GLU A 29 84.14 -6.71 86.95
C GLU A 29 83.17 -5.88 86.09
N GLU A 30 83.63 -4.74 85.56
CA GLU A 30 82.90 -3.90 84.60
C GLU A 30 82.55 -4.61 83.29
N ALA A 31 83.47 -5.36 82.67
CA ALA A 31 83.21 -6.04 81.39
C ALA A 31 82.22 -7.20 81.51
N VAL A 32 82.23 -7.92 82.64
CA VAL A 32 81.25 -8.99 82.92
C VAL A 32 79.88 -8.39 83.19
N VAL A 33 79.83 -7.27 83.93
CA VAL A 33 78.59 -6.53 84.20
C VAL A 33 78.00 -5.97 82.91
N ASP A 34 78.81 -5.42 82.00
CA ASP A 34 78.34 -4.89 80.72
C ASP A 34 77.89 -5.99 79.74
N ALA A 35 78.59 -7.12 79.69
CA ALA A 35 78.13 -8.28 78.92
C ALA A 35 76.82 -8.86 79.48
N ALA A 36 76.65 -8.91 80.80
CA ALA A 36 75.40 -9.33 81.43
C ALA A 36 74.24 -8.37 81.12
N LYS A 37 74.47 -7.05 81.15
CA LYS A 37 73.50 -6.05 80.71
C LYS A 37 73.13 -6.22 79.23
N GLU A 38 74.10 -6.53 78.37
CA GLU A 38 73.87 -6.75 76.94
C GLU A 38 73.06 -8.02 76.68
N VAL A 39 73.33 -9.11 77.40
CA VAL A 39 72.52 -10.34 77.33
C VAL A 39 71.08 -10.06 77.76
N VAL A 40 70.87 -9.34 78.87
CA VAL A 40 69.52 -8.95 79.33
C VAL A 40 68.81 -8.10 78.26
N ARG A 41 69.51 -7.12 77.66
CA ARG A 41 68.97 -6.29 76.57
C ARG A 41 68.57 -7.12 75.35
N GLN A 42 69.38 -8.11 74.97
CA GLN A 42 69.09 -8.99 73.85
C GLN A 42 67.94 -9.96 74.15
N GLU A 43 67.83 -10.47 75.38
CA GLU A 43 66.71 -11.28 75.82
C GLU A 43 65.39 -10.48 75.82
N GLU A 44 65.41 -9.23 76.27
CA GLU A 44 64.26 -8.32 76.20
C GLU A 44 63.86 -8.04 74.74
N SER A 45 64.85 -7.78 73.87
CA SER A 45 64.62 -7.58 72.43
C SER A 45 64.05 -8.83 71.76
N LEU A 46 64.57 -10.02 72.08
CA LEU A 46 64.05 -11.29 71.54
C LEU A 46 62.60 -11.52 71.98
N ARG A 47 62.28 -11.30 73.27
CA ARG A 47 60.90 -11.40 73.78
C ARG A 47 59.96 -10.41 73.09
N ALA A 48 60.41 -9.17 72.87
CA ALA A 48 59.62 -8.16 72.15
C ALA A 48 59.36 -8.57 70.69
N LEU A 49 60.37 -9.12 70.00
CA LEU A 49 60.25 -9.63 68.63
C LEU A 49 59.35 -10.87 68.56
N GLU A 50 59.42 -11.78 69.53
CA GLU A 50 58.54 -12.94 69.61
C GLU A 50 57.08 -12.54 69.84
N HIS A 51 56.83 -11.59 70.75
CA HIS A 51 55.51 -11.02 70.95
C HIS A 51 54.98 -10.38 69.66
N ARG A 52 55.80 -9.59 68.98
CA ARG A 52 55.44 -8.95 67.71
C ARG A 52 55.14 -9.98 66.61
N ARG A 53 55.92 -11.06 66.54
CA ARG A 53 55.68 -12.17 65.62
C ARG A 53 54.35 -12.86 65.90
N GLN A 54 54.01 -13.09 67.17
CA GLN A 54 52.72 -13.69 67.55
C GLN A 54 51.54 -12.78 67.18
N GLU A 55 51.64 -11.47 67.42
CA GLU A 55 50.64 -10.48 66.99
C GLU A 55 50.46 -10.47 65.47
N LEU A 56 51.55 -10.44 64.71
CA LEU A 56 51.51 -10.45 63.26
C LEU A 56 50.89 -11.75 62.73
N ASN A 57 51.25 -12.90 63.30
CA ASN A 57 50.65 -14.19 62.91
C ASN A 57 49.15 -14.25 63.21
N ARG A 58 48.70 -13.71 64.36
CA ARG A 58 47.26 -13.56 64.65
C ARG A 58 46.58 -12.66 63.62
N THR A 59 47.19 -11.54 63.29
CA THR A 59 46.65 -10.60 62.30
C THR A 59 46.55 -11.25 60.92
N VAL A 60 47.60 -11.96 60.47
CA VAL A 60 47.59 -12.71 59.20
C VAL A 60 46.48 -13.78 59.22
N GLY A 61 46.32 -14.53 60.31
CA GLY A 61 45.22 -15.50 60.45
C GLY A 61 43.85 -14.86 60.28
N THR A 62 43.59 -13.75 61.01
CA THR A 62 42.30 -13.03 60.89
C THR A 62 42.05 -12.47 59.50
N GLN A 63 43.08 -11.96 58.81
CA GLN A 63 42.97 -11.45 57.45
C GLN A 63 42.73 -12.57 56.43
N GLN A 64 43.38 -13.73 56.62
CA GLN A 64 43.15 -14.90 55.77
C GLN A 64 41.74 -15.46 55.92
N GLU A 65 41.21 -15.52 57.15
CA GLU A 65 39.81 -15.92 57.41
C GLU A 65 38.83 -14.91 56.81
N ALA A 66 39.07 -13.61 56.99
CA ALA A 66 38.26 -12.55 56.38
C ALA A 66 38.28 -12.63 54.85
N GLN A 67 39.45 -12.90 54.25
CA GLN A 67 39.60 -13.08 52.81
C GLN A 67 38.82 -14.31 52.32
N ARG A 68 38.90 -15.45 53.02
CA ARG A 68 38.14 -16.67 52.67
C ARG A 68 36.63 -16.43 52.77
N ALA A 69 36.16 -15.83 53.86
CA ALA A 69 34.75 -15.51 54.03
C ALA A 69 34.25 -14.51 52.97
N ALA A 70 35.08 -13.54 52.56
CA ALA A 70 34.74 -12.63 51.47
C ALA A 70 34.68 -13.35 50.11
N GLN A 71 35.60 -14.28 49.85
CA GLN A 71 35.58 -15.11 48.64
C GLN A 71 34.34 -16.00 48.56
N GLU A 72 33.95 -16.65 49.67
CA GLU A 72 32.73 -17.45 49.72
C GLU A 72 31.46 -16.61 49.48
N ARG A 73 31.39 -15.39 50.04
CA ARG A 73 30.28 -14.47 49.78
C ARG A 73 30.22 -14.02 48.31
N LEU A 74 31.38 -13.79 47.69
CA LEU A 74 31.46 -13.42 46.28
C LEU A 74 30.91 -14.55 45.40
N ILE A 75 31.35 -15.78 45.64
CA ILE A 75 30.87 -16.97 44.91
C ILE A 75 29.35 -17.12 45.06
N ALA A 76 28.82 -17.02 46.29
CA ALA A 76 27.39 -17.12 46.53
C ALA A 76 26.58 -15.98 45.86
N ALA A 77 27.14 -14.76 45.83
CA ALA A 77 26.51 -13.63 45.13
C ALA A 77 26.52 -13.81 43.61
N ASP A 78 27.62 -14.34 43.05
CA ASP A 78 27.73 -14.63 41.62
C ASP A 78 26.78 -15.75 41.20
N GLU A 79 26.64 -16.80 42.01
CA GLU A 79 25.67 -17.88 41.78
C GLU A 79 24.23 -17.36 41.81
N LYS A 80 23.90 -16.50 42.78
CA LYS A 80 22.59 -15.87 42.89
C LYS A 80 22.31 -14.92 41.71
N LEU A 81 23.29 -14.12 41.32
CA LEU A 81 23.18 -13.25 40.15
C LEU A 81 22.98 -14.09 38.87
N ALA A 82 23.70 -15.21 38.74
CA ALA A 82 23.56 -16.12 37.62
C ALA A 82 22.19 -16.82 37.59
N SER A 83 21.61 -17.18 38.75
CA SER A 83 20.24 -17.72 38.79
C SER A 83 19.20 -16.66 38.41
N GLU A 84 19.29 -15.46 39.00
CA GLU A 84 18.38 -14.35 38.68
C GLU A 84 18.47 -13.93 37.21
N ARG A 85 19.67 -13.90 36.63
CA ARG A 85 19.86 -13.64 35.19
C ARG A 85 19.25 -14.75 34.33
N ARG A 86 19.43 -16.02 34.67
CA ARG A 86 18.83 -17.14 33.93
C ARG A 86 17.30 -17.08 33.93
N GLU A 87 16.70 -16.63 35.02
CA GLU A 87 15.24 -16.44 35.12
C GLU A 87 14.76 -15.20 34.33
N ALA A 88 15.54 -14.10 34.35
CA ALA A 88 15.16 -12.83 33.71
C ALA A 88 15.48 -12.75 32.21
N GLU A 89 16.48 -13.48 31.73
CA GLU A 89 16.97 -13.40 30.34
C GLU A 89 15.89 -13.74 29.30
N PRO A 90 15.05 -14.80 29.47
CA PRO A 90 13.98 -15.10 28.52
C PRO A 90 12.90 -14.00 28.46
N ALA A 91 12.59 -13.36 29.58
CA ALA A 91 11.63 -12.25 29.61
C ALA A 91 12.20 -11.00 28.92
N THR A 92 13.47 -10.69 29.19
CA THR A 92 14.18 -9.55 28.59
C THR A 92 14.31 -9.71 27.07
N ARG A 93 14.66 -10.92 26.61
CA ARG A 93 14.78 -11.23 25.18
C ARG A 93 13.44 -11.06 24.47
N ARG A 94 12.37 -11.62 25.00
CA ARG A 94 11.01 -11.48 24.42
C ARG A 94 10.53 -10.04 24.38
N TRP A 95 10.80 -9.25 25.43
CA TRP A 95 10.53 -7.82 25.42
C TRP A 95 11.28 -7.12 24.29
N SER A 96 12.58 -7.40 24.13
CA SER A 96 13.39 -6.78 23.06
C SER A 96 12.90 -7.17 21.66
N GLU A 97 12.52 -8.43 21.44
CA GLU A 97 11.98 -8.92 20.17
C GLU A 97 10.62 -8.26 19.86
N LEU A 98 9.72 -8.18 20.85
CA LEU A 98 8.43 -7.52 20.71
C LEU A 98 8.59 -6.02 20.43
N HIS A 99 9.52 -5.36 21.12
CA HIS A 99 9.83 -3.94 20.93
C HIS A 99 10.37 -3.68 19.52
N ASP A 100 11.33 -4.48 19.06
CA ASP A 100 11.87 -4.37 17.71
C ASP A 100 10.81 -4.63 16.62
N ARG A 101 9.96 -5.65 16.79
CA ARG A 101 8.80 -5.89 15.91
C ARG A 101 7.87 -4.68 15.87
N ALA A 102 7.49 -4.15 17.03
CA ALA A 102 6.62 -3.00 17.12
C ALA A 102 7.25 -1.74 16.47
N GLN A 103 8.56 -1.55 16.63
CA GLN A 103 9.29 -0.46 15.99
C GLN A 103 9.33 -0.60 14.46
N ARG A 104 9.61 -1.80 13.93
CA ARG A 104 9.60 -2.08 12.48
C ARG A 104 8.25 -1.79 11.83
N HIS A 105 7.15 -2.01 12.56
CA HIS A 105 5.80 -1.70 12.10
C HIS A 105 5.35 -0.26 12.44
N GLY A 106 6.24 0.60 12.92
CA GLY A 106 5.96 2.01 13.20
C GLY A 106 4.96 2.24 14.36
N LEU A 107 4.86 1.28 15.28
CA LEU A 107 3.94 1.36 16.43
C LEU A 107 4.52 2.19 17.59
N ILE A 108 5.84 2.33 17.65
CA ILE A 108 6.54 3.06 18.71
C ILE A 108 6.75 4.52 18.27
N GLY A 109 6.35 5.48 19.12
CA GLY A 109 6.31 6.91 18.80
C GLY A 109 4.87 7.44 18.74
N ASN A 110 4.18 7.27 17.60
CA ASN A 110 2.85 7.86 17.36
C ASN A 110 1.73 7.31 18.28
N LEU A 111 1.78 6.01 18.64
CA LEU A 111 0.75 5.36 19.47
C LEU A 111 1.06 5.37 20.97
N LEU A 112 2.34 5.29 21.35
CA LEU A 112 2.78 5.19 22.74
C LEU A 112 3.18 6.55 23.35
N GLY A 113 3.38 7.60 22.55
CA GLY A 113 3.84 8.91 23.01
C GLY A 113 2.75 9.89 23.45
N ASN A 114 1.48 9.62 23.13
CA ASN A 114 0.38 10.60 23.26
C ASN A 114 -0.70 10.24 24.30
N ASP A 115 -0.51 9.19 25.10
CA ASP A 115 -1.49 8.78 26.12
C ASP A 115 -1.04 9.23 27.53
N PRO A 116 -1.68 10.26 28.15
CA PRO A 116 -1.33 10.73 29.49
C PRO A 116 -1.64 9.70 30.59
N ASP A 117 -2.52 8.72 30.35
CA ASP A 117 -2.82 7.59 31.26
C ASP A 117 -2.02 6.32 30.90
N GLY A 118 -0.99 6.47 30.07
CA GLY A 118 -0.24 5.38 29.43
C GLY A 118 0.26 4.26 30.36
N PRO A 119 0.84 3.19 29.79
CA PRO A 119 1.08 1.90 30.45
C PRO A 119 1.95 1.96 31.72
N GLY A 120 2.57 3.10 32.03
CA GLY A 120 3.27 3.34 33.30
C GLY A 120 2.35 3.39 34.54
N SER A 121 1.04 3.56 34.38
CA SER A 121 0.05 3.53 35.48
C SER A 121 -0.31 2.11 35.92
N ILE A 122 -0.13 1.11 35.05
CA ILE A 122 -0.54 -0.28 35.29
C ILE A 122 0.63 -1.06 35.91
N ARG A 123 0.48 -1.43 37.19
CA ARG A 123 1.47 -2.26 37.88
C ARG A 123 1.04 -3.73 37.86
N GLY A 124 1.97 -4.60 37.47
CA GLY A 124 1.84 -6.06 37.55
C GLY A 124 1.47 -6.75 36.24
N HIS A 125 2.14 -7.88 35.98
CA HIS A 125 1.99 -8.67 34.76
C HIS A 125 0.54 -9.15 34.53
N VAL A 126 -0.14 -9.60 35.58
CA VAL A 126 -1.52 -10.12 35.50
C VAL A 126 -2.51 -9.05 35.01
N ASN A 127 -2.38 -7.82 35.51
CA ASN A 127 -3.25 -6.71 35.11
C ASN A 127 -3.04 -6.34 33.62
N LEU A 128 -1.79 -6.38 33.14
CA LEU A 128 -1.47 -6.13 31.73
C LEU A 128 -2.08 -7.19 30.81
N VAL A 129 -1.98 -8.48 31.19
CA VAL A 129 -2.58 -9.59 30.44
C VAL A 129 -4.10 -9.45 30.37
N GLN A 130 -4.75 -9.11 31.47
CA GLN A 130 -6.21 -8.91 31.52
C GLN A 130 -6.66 -7.78 30.59
N ILE A 131 -6.01 -6.61 30.67
CA ILE A 131 -6.36 -5.45 29.84
C ILE A 131 -6.12 -5.77 28.36
N ALA A 132 -4.99 -6.37 28.02
CA ALA A 132 -4.67 -6.76 26.65
C ALA A 132 -5.71 -7.76 26.09
N THR A 133 -6.12 -8.73 26.90
CA THR A 133 -7.16 -9.70 26.54
C THR A 133 -8.50 -9.02 26.30
N ALA A 134 -8.92 -8.12 27.19
CA ALA A 134 -10.17 -7.37 27.01
C ALA A 134 -10.16 -6.51 25.73
N ARG A 135 -9.04 -5.83 25.42
CA ARG A 135 -8.90 -5.05 24.19
C ARG A 135 -8.88 -5.92 22.93
N ARG A 136 -8.25 -7.10 23.00
CA ARG A 136 -8.28 -8.10 21.94
C ARG A 136 -9.71 -8.54 21.63
N ASP A 137 -10.50 -8.84 22.67
CA ASP A 137 -11.86 -9.32 22.48
C ASP A 137 -12.76 -8.25 21.83
N VAL A 138 -12.63 -6.99 22.24
CA VAL A 138 -13.30 -5.86 21.58
C VAL A 138 -12.90 -5.72 20.11
N LEU A 139 -11.62 -5.93 19.78
CA LEU A 139 -11.15 -5.87 18.39
C LEU A 139 -11.76 -6.98 17.54
N LEU A 140 -11.82 -8.19 18.08
CA LEU A 140 -12.43 -9.35 17.41
C LEU A 140 -13.93 -9.14 17.17
N GLU A 141 -14.66 -8.63 18.17
CA GLU A 141 -16.08 -8.32 18.05
C GLU A 141 -16.33 -7.26 16.96
N ARG A 142 -15.54 -6.18 16.95
CA ARG A 142 -15.65 -5.12 15.92
C ARG A 142 -15.32 -5.63 14.53
N LEU A 143 -14.31 -6.48 14.41
CA LEU A 143 -13.92 -7.07 13.13
C LEU A 143 -15.03 -7.99 12.60
N HIS A 144 -15.65 -8.82 13.46
CA HIS A 144 -16.77 -9.68 13.08
C HIS A 144 -17.96 -8.88 12.53
N ASN A 145 -18.29 -7.75 13.16
CA ASN A 145 -19.37 -6.88 12.72
C ASN A 145 -19.03 -6.06 11.44
N ALA A 146 -17.77 -6.05 11.01
CA ALA A 146 -17.35 -5.31 9.82
C ALA A 146 -17.56 -6.15 8.56
N ARG A 147 -18.10 -5.54 7.49
CA ARG A 147 -18.39 -6.25 6.22
C ARG A 147 -17.13 -6.90 5.65
N GLY A 148 -17.04 -8.22 5.61
CA GLY A 148 -15.88 -8.96 5.12
C GLY A 148 -14.75 -9.16 6.15
N GLY A 149 -15.01 -8.87 7.42
CA GLY A 149 -14.11 -9.20 8.53
C GLY A 149 -14.10 -10.69 8.86
N ASP A 150 -15.19 -11.42 8.59
CA ASP A 150 -15.28 -12.87 8.79
C ASP A 150 -14.22 -13.66 8.01
N ALA A 151 -13.90 -13.22 6.79
CA ALA A 151 -12.85 -13.84 5.98
C ALA A 151 -11.46 -13.69 6.64
N LEU A 152 -11.14 -12.49 7.14
CA LEU A 152 -9.90 -12.25 7.87
C LEU A 152 -9.90 -13.04 9.20
N LEU A 153 -11.03 -13.12 9.89
CA LEU A 153 -11.15 -13.90 11.12
C LEU A 153 -10.89 -15.39 10.86
N ALA A 154 -11.39 -15.95 9.77
CA ALA A 154 -11.14 -17.34 9.38
C ALA A 154 -9.66 -17.61 9.03
N GLU A 155 -8.99 -16.65 8.36
CA GLU A 155 -7.53 -16.73 8.12
C GLU A 155 -6.73 -16.69 9.41
N LEU A 156 -7.19 -15.90 10.39
CA LEU A 156 -6.56 -15.74 11.71
C LEU A 156 -6.96 -16.83 12.71
N GLU A 157 -8.00 -17.63 12.44
CA GLU A 157 -8.43 -18.76 13.30
C GLU A 157 -7.33 -19.83 13.43
N LEU A 158 -6.48 -19.98 12.42
CA LEU A 158 -5.30 -20.86 12.46
C LEU A 158 -4.20 -20.39 13.45
N VAL A 159 -4.24 -19.13 13.90
CA VAL A 159 -3.28 -18.50 14.83
C VAL A 159 -3.82 -18.48 16.28
N ARG A 160 -5.04 -18.97 16.49
CA ARG A 160 -5.94 -18.53 17.58
C ARG A 160 -5.95 -19.37 18.85
N ASN A 161 -4.82 -19.92 19.26
CA ASN A 161 -4.67 -20.44 20.61
C ASN A 161 -3.40 -19.87 21.27
N PRO A 162 -3.46 -18.67 21.87
CA PRO A 162 -2.42 -18.24 22.78
C PRO A 162 -2.34 -19.27 23.90
N SER A 163 -1.22 -20.00 23.99
CA SER A 163 -0.96 -20.83 25.16
C SER A 163 -0.99 -19.94 26.41
N ALA A 164 -1.48 -20.48 27.52
CA ALA A 164 -1.68 -19.76 28.78
C ALA A 164 -0.37 -19.32 29.48
N ASP A 165 0.72 -19.17 28.74
CA ASP A 165 2.03 -18.80 29.23
C ASP A 165 2.50 -17.47 28.63
N ALA A 166 3.62 -16.98 29.14
CA ALA A 166 4.14 -15.62 29.01
C ALA A 166 4.37 -15.07 27.57
N ALA A 167 3.91 -15.74 26.51
CA ALA A 167 3.90 -15.32 25.10
C ALA A 167 2.54 -14.74 24.63
N PHE A 168 1.67 -14.31 25.55
CA PHE A 168 0.35 -13.75 25.21
C PHE A 168 0.38 -12.52 24.27
N ALA A 169 1.50 -11.80 24.24
CA ALA A 169 1.63 -10.54 23.49
C ALA A 169 1.76 -10.75 21.98
N ASP A 170 2.41 -11.82 21.53
CA ASP A 170 2.67 -12.05 20.10
C ASP A 170 1.38 -12.24 19.29
N PRO A 171 0.42 -13.09 19.71
CA PRO A 171 -0.84 -13.25 18.97
C PRO A 171 -1.70 -11.98 18.95
N ILE A 172 -1.61 -11.15 20.00
CA ILE A 172 -2.33 -9.88 20.07
C ILE A 172 -1.73 -8.87 19.09
N LEU A 173 -0.39 -8.80 19.03
CA LEU A 173 0.30 -7.94 18.07
C LEU A 173 0.02 -8.39 16.63
N GLU A 174 0.05 -9.69 16.35
CA GLU A 174 -0.25 -10.23 15.02
C GLU A 174 -1.68 -9.93 14.59
N LEU A 175 -2.65 -10.13 15.47
CA LEU A 175 -4.03 -9.74 15.22
C LEU A 175 -4.14 -8.24 14.90
N TRP A 176 -3.49 -7.39 15.69
CA TRP A 176 -3.52 -5.94 15.48
C TRP A 176 -2.92 -5.53 14.13
N LEU A 177 -1.77 -6.11 13.77
CA LEU A 177 -1.11 -5.85 12.49
C LEU A 177 -1.96 -6.33 11.31
N ALA A 178 -2.52 -7.54 11.40
CA ALA A 178 -3.40 -8.07 10.37
C ALA A 178 -4.65 -7.20 10.16
N VAL A 179 -5.28 -6.72 11.23
CA VAL A 179 -6.41 -5.78 11.12
C VAL A 179 -5.98 -4.46 10.49
N ARG A 180 -4.83 -3.92 10.86
CA ARG A 180 -4.30 -2.67 10.28
C ARG A 180 -4.05 -2.82 8.78
N ASP A 181 -3.42 -3.91 8.37
CA ASP A 181 -3.17 -4.16 6.95
C ASP A 181 -4.48 -4.38 6.19
N TRP A 182 -5.41 -5.13 6.76
CA TRP A 182 -6.74 -5.31 6.18
C TRP A 182 -7.49 -3.98 6.01
N LEU A 183 -7.39 -3.05 6.96
CA LEU A 183 -7.94 -1.70 6.82
C LEU A 183 -7.27 -0.93 5.67
N ARG A 184 -5.93 -0.95 5.59
CA ARG A 184 -5.17 -0.26 4.53
C ARG A 184 -5.59 -0.69 3.13
N HIS A 185 -5.78 -1.99 2.89
CA HIS A 185 -6.15 -2.52 1.57
C HIS A 185 -7.56 -2.12 1.11
N ARG A 186 -8.41 -1.60 2.02
CA ARG A 186 -9.80 -1.20 1.71
C ARG A 186 -9.99 0.29 1.61
N LEU A 187 -8.98 1.07 2.00
CA LEU A 187 -8.99 2.50 1.86
C LEU A 187 -8.69 2.89 0.39
N PRO A 188 -9.34 3.94 -0.14
CA PRO A 188 -8.99 4.47 -1.45
C PRO A 188 -7.50 4.84 -1.52
N ALA A 189 -6.88 4.66 -2.68
CA ALA A 189 -5.45 4.92 -2.86
C ALA A 189 -5.04 6.34 -2.43
N GLN A 190 -5.90 7.34 -2.66
CA GLN A 190 -5.66 8.73 -2.28
C GLN A 190 -5.62 8.96 -0.76
N VAL A 191 -6.22 8.06 0.02
CA VAL A 191 -6.30 8.13 1.48
C VAL A 191 -5.27 7.19 2.12
N ALA A 192 -4.94 6.09 1.44
CA ALA A 192 -4.00 5.07 1.89
C ALA A 192 -2.51 5.50 1.82
N GLU A 193 -2.18 6.70 1.31
CA GLU A 193 -0.82 7.24 1.31
C GLU A 193 -0.26 7.52 2.72
N VAL A 194 -1.10 7.46 3.76
CA VAL A 194 -0.71 7.63 5.16
C VAL A 194 -0.34 6.29 5.81
N ASP A 195 0.82 6.24 6.46
CA ASP A 195 1.31 5.02 7.13
C ASP A 195 0.38 4.55 8.26
N ASP A 196 -0.33 5.46 8.94
CA ASP A 196 -1.28 5.12 9.99
C ASP A 196 -2.72 4.96 9.46
N PRO A 197 -3.31 3.76 9.50
CA PRO A 197 -4.69 3.54 9.08
C PRO A 197 -5.71 4.36 9.89
N ARG A 198 -5.40 4.75 11.13
CA ARG A 198 -6.30 5.62 11.92
C ARG A 198 -6.40 7.01 11.31
N GLU A 199 -5.26 7.61 10.98
CA GLU A 199 -5.21 8.93 10.35
C GLU A 199 -5.85 8.89 8.96
N ALA A 200 -5.60 7.82 8.20
CA ALA A 200 -6.26 7.59 6.92
C ALA A 200 -7.79 7.54 7.06
N LEU A 201 -8.34 6.86 8.07
CA LEU A 201 -9.79 6.84 8.33
C LEU A 201 -10.35 8.22 8.72
N ILE A 202 -9.60 9.03 9.47
CA ILE A 202 -10.00 10.41 9.80
C ILE A 202 -10.07 11.24 8.51
N ARG A 203 -9.04 11.17 7.66
CA ARG A 203 -9.04 11.87 6.35
C ARG A 203 -10.20 11.44 5.47
N LEU A 204 -10.53 10.14 5.43
CA LEU A 204 -11.68 9.64 4.68
C LEU A 204 -12.99 10.26 5.18
N ARG A 205 -13.19 10.31 6.50
CA ARG A 205 -14.39 10.91 7.10
C ARG A 205 -14.50 12.40 6.75
N ASP A 206 -13.39 13.13 6.81
CA ASP A 206 -13.40 14.56 6.50
C ASP A 206 -13.70 14.78 5.00
N GLN A 207 -13.12 13.98 4.11
CA GLN A 207 -13.46 13.99 2.68
C GLN A 207 -14.93 13.66 2.39
N LEU A 208 -15.50 12.67 3.11
CA LEU A 208 -16.92 12.34 2.99
C LEU A 208 -17.80 13.50 3.43
N SER A 209 -17.43 14.18 4.52
CA SER A 209 -18.16 15.35 5.02
C SER A 209 -18.13 16.51 4.00
N ASP A 210 -16.97 16.76 3.38
CA ASP A 210 -16.84 17.75 2.31
C ASP A 210 -17.69 17.40 1.08
N LEU A 211 -17.76 16.11 0.72
CA LEU A 211 -18.59 15.63 -0.39
C LEU A 211 -20.08 15.76 -0.07
N GLU A 212 -20.50 15.46 1.16
CA GLU A 212 -21.87 15.64 1.63
C GLU A 212 -22.28 17.13 1.58
N GLU A 213 -21.43 18.04 2.05
CA GLU A 213 -21.71 19.48 2.00
C GLU A 213 -21.78 19.99 0.54
N ARG A 214 -20.91 19.49 -0.34
CA ARG A 214 -20.94 19.81 -1.77
C ARG A 214 -22.21 19.28 -2.43
N LEU A 215 -22.63 18.05 -2.11
CA LEU A 215 -23.86 17.47 -2.62
C LEU A 215 -25.05 18.31 -2.18
N ALA A 216 -25.17 18.63 -0.88
CA ALA A 216 -26.26 19.45 -0.35
C ALA A 216 -26.37 20.83 -1.03
N ARG A 217 -25.22 21.48 -1.31
CA ARG A 217 -25.19 22.73 -2.08
C ARG A 217 -25.68 22.55 -3.51
N GLN A 218 -25.18 21.53 -4.21
CA GLN A 218 -25.59 21.23 -5.59
C GLN A 218 -27.08 20.89 -5.68
N GLU A 219 -27.61 20.14 -4.71
CA GLU A 219 -29.04 19.85 -4.61
C GLU A 219 -29.87 21.11 -4.40
N SER A 220 -29.45 22.00 -3.50
CA SER A 220 -30.12 23.30 -3.28
C SER A 220 -30.15 24.15 -4.55
N ASP A 221 -29.02 24.24 -5.26
CA ASP A 221 -28.93 24.97 -6.53
C ASP A 221 -29.87 24.35 -7.58
N LEU A 222 -29.90 23.02 -7.67
CA LEU A 222 -30.77 22.29 -8.58
C LEU A 222 -32.26 22.52 -8.29
N ARG A 223 -32.64 22.58 -7.01
CA ARG A 223 -34.02 22.90 -6.57
C ARG A 223 -34.44 24.31 -6.96
N GLY A 224 -33.54 25.30 -6.84
CA GLY A 224 -33.83 26.70 -7.16
C GLY A 224 -34.05 26.98 -8.65
N ALA A 225 -33.71 26.04 -9.53
CA ALA A 225 -33.47 26.31 -10.95
C ALA A 225 -34.05 25.24 -11.88
N SER A 226 -35.26 24.73 -11.61
CA SER A 226 -35.89 23.67 -12.44
C SER A 226 -35.97 24.01 -13.93
N GLU A 227 -36.20 25.29 -14.27
CA GLU A 227 -36.16 25.77 -15.65
C GLU A 227 -34.74 25.68 -16.25
N ASP A 228 -33.70 25.94 -15.45
CA ASP A 228 -32.31 25.82 -15.88
C ASP A 228 -31.90 24.37 -16.13
N VAL A 229 -32.51 23.40 -15.45
CA VAL A 229 -32.32 21.97 -15.76
C VAL A 229 -32.83 21.67 -17.17
N ALA A 230 -34.07 22.08 -17.47
CA ALA A 230 -34.64 21.91 -18.81
C ALA A 230 -33.81 22.65 -19.87
N ARG A 231 -33.38 23.88 -19.57
CA ARG A 231 -32.52 24.69 -20.43
C ARG A 231 -31.16 24.04 -20.67
N GLY A 232 -30.57 23.44 -19.64
CA GLY A 232 -29.33 22.69 -19.70
C GLY A 232 -29.45 21.49 -20.65
N ILE A 233 -30.52 20.71 -20.50
CA ILE A 233 -30.82 19.56 -21.37
C ILE A 233 -31.04 20.04 -22.82
N ASP A 234 -31.82 21.10 -23.03
CA ASP A 234 -32.05 21.71 -24.35
C ASP A 234 -30.74 22.13 -25.04
N VAL A 235 -29.82 22.76 -24.29
CA VAL A 235 -28.51 23.16 -24.81
C VAL A 235 -27.71 21.94 -25.25
N GLN A 236 -27.72 20.84 -24.48
CA GLN A 236 -27.03 19.61 -24.87
C GLN A 236 -27.68 18.93 -26.08
N ILE A 237 -29.02 18.87 -26.15
CA ILE A 237 -29.76 18.35 -27.30
C ILE A 237 -29.43 19.17 -28.56
N ARG A 238 -29.35 20.51 -28.46
CA ARG A 238 -28.95 21.38 -29.58
C ARG A 238 -27.52 21.12 -30.03
N LYS A 239 -26.58 20.92 -29.10
CA LYS A 239 -25.19 20.56 -29.41
C LYS A 239 -25.10 19.19 -30.12
N ALA A 240 -25.81 18.19 -29.60
CA ALA A 240 -25.90 16.85 -30.20
C ALA A 240 -26.53 16.90 -31.60
N ARG A 241 -27.59 17.70 -31.80
CA ARG A 241 -28.16 17.95 -33.13
C ARG A 241 -27.11 18.50 -34.09
N GLY A 242 -26.31 19.48 -33.64
CA GLY A 242 -25.20 20.03 -34.41
C GLY A 242 -24.13 19.00 -34.77
N GLN A 243 -23.79 18.08 -33.87
CA GLN A 243 -22.90 16.95 -34.15
C GLN A 243 -23.49 16.04 -35.24
N VAL A 244 -24.75 15.64 -35.10
CA VAL A 244 -25.47 14.77 -36.06
C VAL A 244 -25.58 15.41 -37.45
N THR A 245 -25.82 16.72 -37.53
CA THR A 245 -25.84 17.44 -38.82
C THR A 245 -24.49 17.41 -39.51
N ARG A 246 -23.38 17.52 -38.78
CA ARG A 246 -22.03 17.40 -39.36
C ARG A 246 -21.73 15.99 -39.83
N LEU A 247 -22.05 14.98 -39.02
CA LEU A 247 -21.93 13.56 -39.41
C LEU A 247 -22.67 13.32 -40.73
N THR A 248 -23.93 13.78 -40.82
CA THR A 248 -24.77 13.60 -42.01
C THR A 248 -24.18 14.26 -43.26
N LYS A 249 -23.56 15.45 -43.14
CA LYS A 249 -22.95 16.13 -44.28
C LYS A 249 -21.86 15.30 -44.98
N ASN A 250 -21.10 14.51 -44.21
CA ASN A 250 -20.07 13.64 -44.75
C ASN A 250 -20.64 12.35 -45.36
N LEU A 251 -21.85 11.94 -44.95
CA LEU A 251 -22.52 10.71 -45.38
C LEU A 251 -23.47 10.91 -46.57
N GLU A 252 -24.00 12.12 -46.76
CA GLU A 252 -25.07 12.38 -47.72
C GLU A 252 -24.67 12.10 -49.18
N LYS A 253 -23.38 12.24 -49.50
CA LYS A 253 -22.82 11.99 -50.83
C LYS A 253 -22.26 10.58 -51.02
N VAL A 254 -22.29 9.74 -49.98
CA VAL A 254 -21.75 8.38 -50.02
C VAL A 254 -22.77 7.47 -50.70
N SER A 255 -22.30 6.66 -51.66
CA SER A 255 -23.15 5.76 -52.44
C SER A 255 -22.61 4.34 -52.42
N PHE A 256 -23.49 3.35 -52.22
CA PHE A 256 -23.15 1.92 -52.24
C PHE A 256 -24.23 1.16 -52.99
N GLY A 257 -23.87 0.48 -54.08
CA GLY A 257 -24.85 -0.26 -54.89
C GLY A 257 -26.03 0.60 -55.34
N SER A 258 -27.24 0.30 -54.82
CA SER A 258 -28.46 1.05 -55.12
C SER A 258 -28.66 2.29 -54.23
N ILE A 259 -27.87 2.45 -53.17
CA ILE A 259 -27.92 3.59 -52.24
C ILE A 259 -27.18 4.78 -52.85
N GLN A 260 -27.82 5.95 -52.82
CA GLN A 260 -27.31 7.23 -53.31
C GLN A 260 -26.92 8.19 -52.18
N GLY A 261 -27.38 7.95 -50.95
CA GLY A 261 -27.04 8.79 -49.81
C GLY A 261 -27.42 8.15 -48.48
N ILE A 262 -26.69 8.51 -47.43
CA ILE A 262 -26.90 8.06 -46.06
C ILE A 262 -27.07 9.29 -45.17
N ARG A 263 -28.01 9.27 -44.24
CA ARG A 263 -28.16 10.31 -43.22
C ARG A 263 -28.47 9.74 -41.86
N VAL A 264 -28.09 10.48 -40.81
CA VAL A 264 -28.46 10.17 -39.43
C VAL A 264 -29.47 11.22 -38.99
N ARG A 265 -30.67 10.77 -38.63
CA ARG A 265 -31.73 11.63 -38.12
C ARG A 265 -31.84 11.48 -36.62
N MET A 266 -31.91 12.61 -35.93
CA MET A 266 -32.20 12.65 -34.50
C MET A 266 -33.70 12.89 -34.31
N GLN A 267 -34.36 11.98 -33.61
CA GLN A 267 -35.79 12.03 -33.27
C GLN A 267 -35.94 12.24 -31.77
N ALA A 268 -36.91 13.04 -31.35
CA ALA A 268 -37.22 13.19 -29.94
C ALA A 268 -37.98 11.95 -29.44
N VAL A 269 -37.67 11.49 -28.23
CA VAL A 269 -38.44 10.47 -27.54
C VAL A 269 -39.67 11.14 -26.95
N GLU A 270 -40.86 10.87 -27.48
CA GLU A 270 -42.11 11.58 -27.16
C GLU A 270 -42.37 11.67 -25.65
N ARG A 271 -42.20 10.55 -24.94
CA ARG A 271 -42.32 10.47 -23.48
C ARG A 271 -41.39 11.45 -22.76
N MET A 272 -40.13 11.50 -23.17
CA MET A 272 -39.13 12.36 -22.53
C MET A 272 -39.34 13.82 -22.90
N GLU A 273 -39.84 14.11 -24.11
CA GLU A 273 -40.24 15.46 -24.50
C GLU A 273 -41.39 16.00 -23.65
N GLN A 274 -42.36 15.14 -23.26
CA GLN A 274 -43.43 15.53 -22.33
C GLN A 274 -42.87 15.92 -20.96
N ILE A 275 -41.89 15.17 -20.45
CA ILE A 275 -41.19 15.49 -19.19
C ILE A 275 -40.40 16.80 -19.32
N LEU A 276 -39.64 16.97 -20.41
CA LEU A 276 -38.85 18.18 -20.66
C LEU A 276 -39.75 19.41 -20.72
N ARG A 277 -40.91 19.27 -21.34
CA ARG A 277 -41.94 20.31 -21.40
C ARG A 277 -42.49 20.65 -20.02
N ALA A 278 -42.78 19.66 -19.18
CA ALA A 278 -43.25 19.87 -17.80
C ALA A 278 -42.20 20.57 -16.92
N LEU A 279 -40.91 20.26 -17.10
CA LEU A 279 -39.80 20.96 -16.43
C LEU A 279 -39.68 22.41 -16.90
N ARG A 280 -39.83 22.65 -18.21
CA ARG A 280 -39.77 23.99 -18.82
C ARG A 280 -40.94 24.89 -18.43
N GLU A 281 -42.15 24.34 -18.36
CA GLU A 281 -43.37 25.08 -18.02
C GLU A 281 -43.56 25.26 -16.51
N GLY A 282 -42.65 24.73 -15.68
CA GLY A 282 -42.72 24.85 -14.22
C GLY A 282 -43.76 23.93 -13.56
N ALA A 283 -44.46 23.07 -14.31
CA ALA A 283 -45.43 22.13 -13.75
C ALA A 283 -44.75 21.06 -12.84
N ALA A 284 -43.49 20.76 -13.09
CA ALA A 284 -42.66 19.90 -12.24
C ALA A 284 -41.96 20.65 -11.09
N GLN A 285 -42.09 21.98 -11.05
CA GLN A 285 -41.40 22.85 -10.09
C GLN A 285 -41.85 22.54 -8.66
N GLU A 286 -43.15 22.44 -8.40
CA GLU A 286 -43.70 22.14 -7.07
C GLU A 286 -43.09 20.89 -6.41
N LEU A 287 -42.77 19.86 -7.20
CA LEU A 287 -42.13 18.63 -6.70
C LEU A 287 -40.66 18.84 -6.34
N LEU A 288 -39.93 19.66 -7.10
CA LEU A 288 -38.53 19.96 -6.82
C LEU A 288 -38.35 20.90 -5.62
N PHE A 289 -39.36 21.73 -5.32
CA PHE A 289 -39.34 22.65 -4.17
C PHE A 289 -39.80 22.03 -2.84
N GLN A 290 -40.25 20.77 -2.83
CA GLN A 290 -40.56 20.05 -1.59
C GLN A 290 -39.27 19.79 -0.79
N ALA A 291 -39.04 20.63 0.23
CA ALA A 291 -37.82 20.59 1.02
C ALA A 291 -37.66 19.29 1.85
N ASP A 292 -38.79 18.63 2.12
CA ASP A 292 -38.92 17.39 2.89
C ASP A 292 -38.70 16.10 2.08
N MET A 293 -38.52 16.20 0.75
CA MET A 293 -38.30 15.05 -0.14
C MET A 293 -36.89 15.10 -0.77
N PRO A 294 -36.09 14.02 -0.72
CA PRO A 294 -34.83 13.93 -1.45
C PRO A 294 -35.01 14.24 -2.94
N ILE A 295 -34.04 14.91 -3.57
CA ILE A 295 -34.19 15.33 -4.98
C ILE A 295 -34.36 14.15 -5.94
N GLU A 296 -33.75 13.02 -5.61
CA GLU A 296 -33.84 11.78 -6.38
C GLU A 296 -35.26 11.23 -6.39
N GLU A 297 -35.94 11.28 -5.24
CA GLU A 297 -37.34 10.91 -5.11
C GLU A 297 -38.25 11.89 -5.87
N ALA A 298 -37.95 13.19 -5.81
CA ALA A 298 -38.67 14.20 -6.58
C ALA A 298 -38.56 13.97 -8.10
N LEU A 299 -37.36 13.62 -8.59
CA LEU A 299 -37.14 13.27 -10.00
C LEU A 299 -37.87 11.98 -10.39
N ASP A 300 -37.88 10.98 -9.51
CA ASP A 300 -38.63 9.73 -9.72
C ASP A 300 -40.14 10.00 -9.80
N GLU A 301 -40.66 10.90 -8.97
CA GLU A 301 -42.08 11.29 -8.97
C GLU A 301 -42.43 12.10 -10.22
N ILE A 302 -41.56 13.01 -10.68
CA ILE A 302 -41.72 13.70 -11.97
C ILE A 302 -41.78 12.68 -13.12
N PHE A 303 -40.85 11.73 -13.14
CA PHE A 303 -40.81 10.70 -14.16
C PHE A 303 -42.06 9.80 -14.14
N ARG A 304 -42.58 9.50 -12.94
CA ARG A 304 -43.82 8.74 -12.77
C ARG A 304 -45.04 9.51 -13.28
N ARG A 305 -45.18 10.78 -12.89
CA ARG A 305 -46.34 11.63 -13.23
C ARG A 305 -46.39 12.00 -14.71
N TYR A 306 -45.25 12.37 -15.29
CA TYR A 306 -45.19 12.92 -16.65
C TYR A 306 -44.71 11.88 -17.68
N GLY A 307 -44.01 10.83 -17.26
CA GLY A 307 -43.48 9.81 -18.17
C GLY A 307 -44.28 8.49 -18.23
N GLY A 308 -45.04 8.14 -17.19
CA GLY A 308 -45.86 6.92 -17.18
C GLY A 308 -45.07 5.60 -17.04
N GLY A 309 -44.16 5.49 -16.07
CA GLY A 309 -43.44 4.24 -15.76
C GLY A 309 -42.85 4.19 -14.35
N ARG A 310 -42.16 3.09 -14.02
CA ARG A 310 -41.55 2.86 -12.70
C ARG A 310 -40.06 3.24 -12.73
N SER A 311 -39.68 4.15 -11.82
CA SER A 311 -38.33 4.50 -11.34
C SER A 311 -37.21 4.58 -12.36
N ALA A 312 -36.87 5.82 -12.75
CA ALA A 312 -35.71 6.16 -13.56
C ALA A 312 -35.37 7.67 -13.46
N GLY A 313 -35.59 8.29 -12.29
CA GLY A 313 -35.47 9.74 -12.07
C GLY A 313 -34.09 10.28 -12.40
N GLN A 314 -33.01 9.55 -12.09
CA GLN A 314 -31.65 9.95 -12.47
C GLN A 314 -31.44 10.01 -13.99
N ARG A 315 -32.18 9.20 -14.77
CA ARG A 315 -32.10 9.21 -16.25
C ARG A 315 -32.68 10.49 -16.86
N LEU A 316 -33.51 11.22 -16.11
CA LEU A 316 -34.08 12.50 -16.54
C LEU A 316 -33.00 13.57 -16.75
N LEU A 317 -31.86 13.47 -16.06
CA LEU A 317 -30.76 14.43 -16.22
C LEU A 317 -29.85 14.11 -17.42
N ASP A 318 -29.95 12.91 -18.00
CA ASP A 318 -29.17 12.54 -19.17
C ASP A 318 -29.91 12.96 -20.46
N TYR A 319 -29.37 13.95 -21.17
CA TYR A 319 -29.94 14.44 -22.43
C TYR A 319 -30.05 13.33 -23.51
N ARG A 320 -29.26 12.25 -23.40
CA ARG A 320 -29.26 11.14 -24.36
C ARG A 320 -30.56 10.37 -24.35
N GLU A 321 -31.26 10.34 -23.22
CA GLU A 321 -32.57 9.67 -23.08
C GLU A 321 -33.68 10.40 -23.86
N TYR A 322 -33.49 11.68 -24.16
CA TYR A 322 -34.47 12.51 -24.88
C TYR A 322 -34.40 12.33 -26.40
N VAL A 323 -33.37 11.67 -26.91
CA VAL A 323 -33.10 11.58 -28.35
C VAL A 323 -32.82 10.15 -28.80
N HIS A 324 -33.41 9.80 -29.93
CA HIS A 324 -33.15 8.55 -30.63
C HIS A 324 -32.48 8.85 -31.98
N LEU A 325 -31.39 8.16 -32.30
CA LEU A 325 -30.72 8.27 -33.58
C LEU A 325 -31.23 7.18 -34.53
N GLN A 326 -31.66 7.59 -35.72
CA GLN A 326 -32.12 6.68 -36.76
C GLN A 326 -31.29 6.91 -38.03
N VAL A 327 -30.75 5.82 -38.58
CA VAL A 327 -30.07 5.86 -39.88
C VAL A 327 -31.13 5.73 -40.97
N GLU A 328 -31.10 6.63 -41.93
CA GLU A 328 -31.95 6.60 -43.12
C GLU A 328 -31.07 6.57 -44.38
N ILE A 329 -31.54 5.86 -45.40
CA ILE A 329 -30.87 5.73 -46.70
C ILE A 329 -31.79 6.25 -47.80
N ARG A 330 -31.20 6.77 -48.88
CA ARG A 330 -31.92 7.12 -50.11
C ARG A 330 -31.43 6.23 -51.24
N ARG A 331 -32.34 5.58 -51.96
CA ARG A 331 -32.00 4.75 -53.12
C ARG A 331 -32.02 5.54 -54.41
N LYS A 332 -31.28 5.08 -55.43
CA LYS A 332 -31.28 5.68 -56.78
C LYS A 332 -32.65 5.61 -57.47
N SER A 333 -33.46 4.62 -57.12
CA SER A 333 -34.79 4.37 -57.70
C SER A 333 -35.91 5.25 -57.13
N GLY A 334 -35.66 6.00 -56.06
CA GLY A 334 -36.67 6.79 -55.38
C GLY A 334 -36.11 8.07 -54.78
N THR A 335 -36.96 9.08 -54.58
CA THR A 335 -36.55 10.36 -53.98
C THR A 335 -36.70 10.38 -52.47
N GLU A 336 -37.35 9.37 -51.88
CA GLU A 336 -37.65 9.31 -50.46
C GLU A 336 -36.51 8.68 -49.64
N TRP A 337 -36.41 9.13 -48.40
CA TRP A 337 -35.52 8.55 -47.40
C TRP A 337 -36.24 7.44 -46.65
N GLU A 338 -35.67 6.25 -46.61
CA GLU A 338 -36.20 5.11 -45.87
C GLU A 338 -35.29 4.74 -44.70
N VAL A 339 -35.86 4.20 -43.63
CA VAL A 339 -35.08 3.71 -42.48
C VAL A 339 -34.19 2.56 -42.93
N ALA A 340 -32.91 2.62 -42.57
CA ALA A 340 -31.95 1.56 -42.85
C ALA A 340 -32.36 0.29 -42.10
N ASN A 341 -32.91 -0.68 -42.83
CA ASN A 341 -33.32 -1.97 -42.28
C ASN A 341 -32.38 -3.06 -42.83
N PRO A 342 -31.62 -3.77 -41.97
CA PRO A 342 -30.70 -4.83 -42.40
C PRO A 342 -31.34 -5.89 -43.31
N THR A 343 -32.63 -6.16 -43.16
CA THR A 343 -33.33 -7.17 -43.99
C THR A 343 -33.61 -6.70 -45.42
N ARG A 344 -33.60 -5.38 -45.67
CA ARG A 344 -33.86 -4.77 -47.00
C ARG A 344 -32.57 -4.31 -47.69
N LEU A 345 -31.42 -4.50 -47.05
CA LEU A 345 -30.10 -4.14 -47.58
C LEU A 345 -29.42 -5.39 -48.15
N SER A 346 -28.78 -5.27 -49.30
CA SER A 346 -27.85 -6.31 -49.74
C SER A 346 -26.64 -6.38 -48.80
N THR A 347 -25.92 -7.50 -48.79
CA THR A 347 -24.73 -7.69 -47.94
C THR A 347 -23.69 -6.57 -48.17
N GLY A 348 -23.42 -6.20 -49.42
CA GLY A 348 -22.47 -5.13 -49.74
C GLY A 348 -22.97 -3.73 -49.32
N GLU A 349 -24.27 -3.47 -49.41
CA GLU A 349 -24.87 -2.21 -48.94
C GLU A 349 -24.83 -2.10 -47.41
N ALA A 350 -25.15 -3.18 -46.69
CA ALA A 350 -25.09 -3.20 -45.23
C ALA A 350 -23.66 -2.96 -44.71
N ILE A 351 -22.67 -3.64 -45.31
CA ILE A 351 -21.26 -3.45 -44.96
C ILE A 351 -20.80 -2.02 -45.30
N GLY A 352 -21.13 -1.52 -46.49
CA GLY A 352 -20.75 -0.16 -46.91
C GLY A 352 -21.35 0.93 -46.02
N VAL A 353 -22.66 0.87 -45.75
CA VAL A 353 -23.35 1.81 -44.86
C VAL A 353 -22.76 1.76 -43.45
N GLY A 354 -22.53 0.57 -42.90
CA GLY A 354 -21.91 0.39 -41.58
C GLY A 354 -20.49 0.96 -41.52
N ALA A 355 -19.65 0.66 -42.51
CA ALA A 355 -18.28 1.17 -42.59
C ALA A 355 -18.24 2.70 -42.69
N ALA A 356 -19.07 3.30 -43.55
CA ALA A 356 -19.13 4.75 -43.70
C ALA A 356 -19.60 5.45 -42.40
N LEU A 357 -20.61 4.90 -41.72
CA LEU A 357 -21.04 5.41 -40.41
C LEU A 357 -19.91 5.35 -39.38
N MET A 358 -19.20 4.23 -39.28
CA MET A 358 -18.07 4.07 -38.35
C MET A 358 -16.94 5.07 -38.64
N MET A 359 -16.57 5.26 -39.91
CA MET A 359 -15.56 6.24 -40.33
C MET A 359 -15.92 7.66 -39.88
N VAL A 360 -17.17 8.04 -40.06
CA VAL A 360 -17.67 9.39 -39.73
C VAL A 360 -17.83 9.57 -38.21
N VAL A 361 -18.28 8.55 -37.48
CA VAL A 361 -18.36 8.55 -36.01
C VAL A 361 -16.99 8.67 -35.35
N LEU A 362 -16.00 7.91 -35.81
CA LEU A 362 -14.62 7.99 -35.31
C LEU A 362 -14.03 9.39 -35.47
N THR A 363 -14.36 10.06 -36.58
CA THR A 363 -13.91 11.42 -36.86
C THR A 363 -14.48 12.43 -35.84
N GLU A 364 -15.76 12.32 -35.46
CA GLU A 364 -16.33 13.21 -34.44
C GLU A 364 -15.87 12.86 -33.02
N TRP A 365 -15.65 11.58 -32.70
CA TRP A 365 -15.09 11.19 -31.39
C TRP A 365 -13.70 11.79 -31.14
N GLU A 366 -12.82 11.78 -32.15
CA GLU A 366 -11.53 12.45 -32.00
C GLU A 366 -11.68 13.95 -31.80
N ARG A 367 -12.61 14.58 -32.52
CA ARG A 367 -12.84 16.01 -32.41
C ARG A 367 -13.23 16.41 -31.00
N ASP A 368 -14.12 15.65 -30.35
CA ASP A 368 -14.51 15.86 -28.96
C ASP A 368 -13.33 15.57 -28.01
N ALA A 369 -12.57 14.49 -28.23
CA ALA A 369 -11.39 14.16 -27.42
C ALA A 369 -10.25 15.20 -27.54
N THR A 370 -10.14 15.86 -28.68
CA THR A 370 -9.16 16.94 -28.92
C THR A 370 -9.42 18.15 -28.03
N LEU A 371 -10.67 18.38 -27.60
CA LEU A 371 -11.01 19.43 -26.63
C LEU A 371 -10.37 19.19 -25.26
N LEU A 372 -10.12 17.92 -24.89
CA LEU A 372 -9.54 17.52 -23.62
C LEU A 372 -8.01 17.40 -23.67
N ARG A 373 -7.39 17.41 -24.86
CA ARG A 373 -5.93 17.33 -25.01
C ARG A 373 -5.32 18.73 -25.05
N GLY A 374 -4.63 19.12 -23.99
CA GLY A 374 -3.81 20.33 -23.95
C GLY A 374 -2.63 20.24 -24.92
N LYS A 375 -2.63 21.11 -25.94
CA LYS A 375 -1.61 21.27 -27.00
C LYS A 375 -1.41 20.04 -27.90
N ARG A 376 -1.58 20.27 -29.21
CA ARG A 376 -1.43 19.31 -30.31
C ARG A 376 -0.06 18.63 -30.29
N ALA A 377 0.03 17.45 -29.68
CA ALA A 377 1.14 16.53 -29.89
C ALA A 377 0.62 15.36 -30.74
N HIS A 378 0.54 15.57 -32.05
CA HIS A 378 0.16 14.59 -33.08
C HIS A 378 -1.35 14.23 -33.09
N GLY A 379 -1.96 14.17 -34.28
CA GLY A 379 -3.36 13.75 -34.45
C GLY A 379 -3.59 12.31 -33.97
N SER A 380 -4.84 11.94 -33.67
CA SER A 380 -5.14 10.55 -33.33
C SER A 380 -4.96 9.68 -34.56
N LEU A 381 -4.27 8.54 -34.42
CA LEU A 381 -4.25 7.54 -35.50
C LEU A 381 -5.66 6.97 -35.66
N ARG A 382 -6.21 7.20 -36.84
CA ARG A 382 -7.53 6.75 -37.27
C ARG A 382 -7.36 5.48 -38.09
N PHE A 383 -7.60 4.31 -37.51
CA PHE A 383 -7.37 3.02 -38.16
C PHE A 383 -8.62 2.13 -38.13
N LEU A 384 -9.02 1.61 -39.28
CA LEU A 384 -10.17 0.71 -39.43
C LEU A 384 -9.78 -0.60 -40.09
N PHE A 385 -10.48 -1.66 -39.73
CA PHE A 385 -10.30 -3.00 -40.28
C PHE A 385 -11.55 -3.42 -41.04
N LEU A 386 -11.37 -4.03 -42.21
CA LEU A 386 -12.46 -4.63 -42.97
C LEU A 386 -12.05 -6.01 -43.47
N ASP A 387 -12.56 -7.03 -42.78
CA ASP A 387 -12.41 -8.42 -43.20
C ASP A 387 -13.51 -8.79 -44.21
N GLU A 388 -13.28 -9.84 -45.00
CA GLU A 388 -14.21 -10.32 -46.04
C GLU A 388 -14.64 -9.20 -47.02
N ALA A 389 -13.70 -8.31 -47.36
CA ALA A 389 -13.97 -7.19 -48.25
C ALA A 389 -14.28 -7.63 -49.70
N ASN A 390 -14.11 -8.91 -50.03
CA ASN A 390 -14.64 -9.54 -51.26
C ASN A 390 -16.18 -9.53 -51.34
N ARG A 391 -16.89 -9.24 -50.25
CA ARG A 391 -18.35 -9.03 -50.25
C ARG A 391 -18.76 -7.68 -50.82
N LEU A 392 -17.81 -6.76 -51.04
CA LEU A 392 -18.02 -5.46 -51.65
C LEU A 392 -17.57 -5.49 -53.11
N SER A 393 -18.32 -4.84 -54.00
CA SER A 393 -17.89 -4.64 -55.37
C SER A 393 -16.69 -3.67 -55.43
N PRO A 394 -15.89 -3.71 -56.51
CA PRO A 394 -14.79 -2.75 -56.72
C PRO A 394 -15.23 -1.29 -56.60
N ASP A 395 -16.42 -0.95 -57.10
CA ASP A 395 -16.99 0.41 -56.99
C ASP A 395 -17.27 0.80 -55.54
N ASN A 396 -17.84 -0.11 -54.74
CA ASN A 396 -18.11 0.13 -53.32
C ASN A 396 -16.81 0.27 -52.52
N LEU A 397 -15.76 -0.49 -52.87
CA LEU A 397 -14.43 -0.34 -52.28
C LEU A 397 -13.79 1.01 -52.65
N GLY A 398 -13.97 1.47 -53.90
CA GLY A 398 -13.54 2.80 -54.34
C GLY A 398 -14.14 3.92 -53.48
N VAL A 399 -15.45 3.85 -53.21
CA VAL A 399 -16.14 4.82 -52.34
C VAL A 399 -15.57 4.82 -50.92
N LEU A 400 -15.20 3.66 -50.36
CA LEU A 400 -14.54 3.59 -49.06
C LEU A 400 -13.15 4.22 -49.09
N PHE A 401 -12.37 4.02 -50.16
CA PHE A 401 -11.07 4.66 -50.31
C PHE A 401 -11.17 6.18 -50.41
N ASP A 402 -12.12 6.69 -51.17
CA ASP A 402 -12.39 8.14 -51.27
C ASP A 402 -12.79 8.72 -49.91
N LEU A 403 -13.60 7.99 -49.14
CA LEU A 403 -14.01 8.39 -47.80
C LEU A 403 -12.82 8.37 -46.82
N CYS A 404 -11.95 7.36 -46.89
CA CYS A 404 -10.71 7.32 -46.12
C CYS A 404 -9.78 8.49 -46.43
N GLN A 405 -9.62 8.86 -47.70
CA GLN A 405 -8.84 10.03 -48.10
C GLN A 405 -9.46 11.33 -47.59
N THR A 406 -10.78 11.48 -47.71
CA THR A 406 -11.50 12.69 -47.30
C THR A 406 -11.45 12.91 -45.78
N LEU A 407 -11.48 11.84 -45.00
CA LEU A 407 -11.52 11.87 -43.54
C LEU A 407 -10.15 11.60 -42.88
N ASP A 408 -9.09 11.44 -43.66
CA ASP A 408 -7.73 11.14 -43.20
C ASP A 408 -7.73 9.91 -42.24
N LEU A 409 -8.28 8.80 -42.73
CA LEU A 409 -8.34 7.49 -42.06
C LEU A 409 -7.45 6.48 -42.78
N GLN A 410 -6.80 5.61 -42.02
CA GLN A 410 -6.14 4.41 -42.52
C GLN A 410 -7.10 3.23 -42.47
N LEU A 411 -7.09 2.42 -43.53
CA LEU A 411 -7.94 1.24 -43.67
C LEU A 411 -7.09 0.02 -44.01
N MET A 412 -7.25 -1.04 -43.23
CA MET A 412 -6.65 -2.35 -43.49
C MET A 412 -7.74 -3.32 -43.93
N ILE A 413 -7.62 -3.82 -45.16
CA ILE A 413 -8.64 -4.68 -45.75
C ILE A 413 -8.06 -6.02 -46.21
N ALA A 414 -8.86 -7.07 -46.08
CA ALA A 414 -8.61 -8.36 -46.70
C ALA A 414 -9.40 -8.45 -48.02
N ALA A 415 -8.86 -7.88 -49.09
CA ALA A 415 -9.48 -7.90 -50.43
C ALA A 415 -8.44 -8.20 -51.53
N PRO A 416 -8.37 -9.43 -52.05
CA PRO A 416 -7.44 -9.77 -53.13
C PRO A 416 -7.76 -9.03 -54.44
N GLU A 417 -9.01 -8.64 -54.67
CA GLU A 417 -9.47 -7.97 -55.89
C GLU A 417 -8.83 -6.59 -56.10
N VAL A 418 -8.55 -5.87 -55.01
CA VAL A 418 -7.95 -4.53 -55.03
C VAL A 418 -6.46 -4.54 -54.69
N ALA A 419 -5.82 -5.72 -54.72
CA ALA A 419 -4.40 -5.90 -54.45
C ALA A 419 -3.49 -5.05 -55.38
N ARG A 420 -4.01 -4.62 -56.54
CA ARG A 420 -3.33 -3.78 -57.52
C ARG A 420 -3.82 -2.33 -57.57
N ALA A 421 -4.76 -1.94 -56.71
CA ALA A 421 -5.22 -0.56 -56.66
C ALA A 421 -4.06 0.39 -56.32
N GLU A 422 -4.08 1.58 -56.91
CA GLU A 422 -3.06 2.59 -56.68
C GLU A 422 -3.17 3.21 -55.28
N GLY A 423 -2.05 3.64 -54.70
CA GLY A 423 -2.02 4.27 -53.38
C GLY A 423 -1.98 3.30 -52.20
N ASN A 424 -2.15 1.99 -52.43
CA ASN A 424 -2.22 0.98 -51.38
C ASN A 424 -0.86 0.33 -51.09
N THR A 425 -0.71 -0.14 -49.85
CA THR A 425 0.34 -1.10 -49.47
C THR A 425 -0.30 -2.46 -49.34
N THR A 426 0.08 -3.39 -50.22
CA THR A 426 -0.52 -4.72 -50.32
C THR A 426 0.44 -5.75 -49.75
N TYR A 427 -0.03 -6.56 -48.81
CA TYR A 427 0.68 -7.75 -48.34
C TYR A 427 -0.01 -9.00 -48.86
N ARG A 428 0.75 -9.87 -49.53
CA ARG A 428 0.31 -11.20 -49.95
C ARG A 428 0.85 -12.23 -48.96
N LEU A 429 -0.06 -12.95 -48.30
CA LEU A 429 0.28 -14.02 -47.37
C LEU A 429 0.10 -15.37 -48.06
N VAL A 430 1.08 -16.26 -47.96
CA VAL A 430 1.05 -17.62 -48.51
C VAL A 430 1.40 -18.60 -47.40
N ARG A 431 0.43 -19.43 -47.01
CA ARG A 431 0.66 -20.52 -46.05
C ARG A 431 1.44 -21.65 -46.73
N GLN A 432 2.47 -22.12 -46.05
CA GLN A 432 3.28 -23.28 -46.40
C GLN A 432 3.35 -24.22 -45.19
N VAL A 433 3.51 -25.51 -45.45
CA VAL A 433 3.77 -26.51 -44.41
C VAL A 433 5.19 -27.00 -44.64
N THR A 434 6.05 -26.83 -43.64
CA THR A 434 7.44 -27.27 -43.74
C THR A 434 7.51 -28.81 -43.78
N PRO A 435 8.62 -29.40 -44.25
CA PRO A 435 8.80 -30.86 -44.25
C PRO A 435 8.64 -31.50 -42.86
N GLU A 436 8.88 -30.75 -41.78
CA GLU A 436 8.72 -31.17 -40.38
C GLU A 436 7.28 -31.02 -39.86
N GLY A 437 6.32 -30.69 -40.73
CA GLY A 437 4.91 -30.54 -40.39
C GLY A 437 4.56 -29.23 -39.67
N ARG A 438 5.46 -28.24 -39.65
CA ARG A 438 5.19 -26.92 -39.05
C ARG A 438 4.52 -26.00 -40.04
N GLU A 439 3.62 -25.15 -39.56
CA GLU A 439 3.02 -24.11 -40.40
C GLU A 439 3.93 -22.88 -40.49
N GLU A 440 4.19 -22.43 -41.71
CA GLU A 440 4.94 -21.22 -42.01
C GLU A 440 4.10 -20.31 -42.92
N VAL A 441 4.17 -18.99 -42.72
CA VAL A 441 3.47 -18.02 -43.59
C VAL A 441 4.51 -17.11 -44.23
N LEU A 442 4.65 -17.23 -45.55
CA LEU A 442 5.48 -16.32 -46.34
C LEU A 442 4.70 -15.03 -46.60
N VAL A 443 5.31 -13.90 -46.26
CA VAL A 443 4.70 -12.57 -46.39
C VAL A 443 5.46 -11.76 -47.45
N PHE A 444 4.75 -11.36 -48.51
CA PHE A 444 5.30 -10.55 -49.60
C PHE A 444 4.64 -9.17 -49.60
N GLY A 445 5.41 -8.10 -49.35
CA GLY A 445 4.93 -6.72 -49.38
C GLY A 445 5.15 -6.05 -50.73
N ARG A 446 4.14 -5.31 -51.21
CA ARG A 446 4.22 -4.43 -52.39
C ARG A 446 3.61 -3.08 -52.04
N ARG A 447 4.24 -1.99 -52.51
CA ARG A 447 3.67 -0.64 -52.43
C ARG A 447 3.50 -0.06 -53.84
N THR A 448 2.27 0.18 -54.26
CA THR A 448 1.94 0.86 -55.52
C THR A 448 1.87 2.36 -55.24
N ARG A 449 2.89 3.12 -55.69
CA ARG A 449 2.87 4.59 -55.62
C ARG A 449 1.94 5.12 -56.72
N SER A 450 1.05 6.06 -56.39
CA SER A 450 0.34 6.80 -57.43
C SER A 450 1.37 7.61 -58.22
N VAL A 451 1.27 7.59 -59.54
CA VAL A 451 2.03 8.50 -60.38
C VAL A 451 1.29 9.84 -60.30
N GLY A 452 1.84 10.77 -59.53
CA GLY A 452 1.31 12.13 -59.41
C GLY A 452 1.41 12.91 -60.71
#